data_AF-A0A0L0CP55-F1
#
_entry.id   AF-A0A0L0CP55-F1
#
_cell.length_a   1.000
_cell.length_b   1.000
_cell.length_c   1.000
_cell.angle_alpha   90.00
_cell.angle_beta   90.00
_cell.angle_gamma   90.00
#
_symmetry.space_group_name_H-M   'P 1'
#
loop_
_entity.id
_entity.type
_entity.pdbx_description
1 polymer ?
#
loop_
_entity_poly.entity_id
_entity_poly.type
_entity_poly.pdbx_seq_one_letter_code
_entity_poly.pdbx_strand_id
1 'polypeptide(L)'
;MFRVQALLTSVLQKEIGDLNSKIDAFINKVDGEQTSIRQALADTVSSFKLEMASCLKEMKSEIVDCNKLIHSIDSSTTRKITALEVENNILHKRLNRADIVVNGLPDGIDDLLSVAVKIGSIYNVPIGKNDVNHIRYFNKRKSILIKLNSDEVMKECPKTRSLKVSDVMGGDIALRVYLNDHFSPAAAQWYRKKKREIIR
;
A
#
# COMPACT_ATOMS: atom_id res chain seq x y z
N MET A 1 69.67 -84.23 24.39
CA MET A 1 69.24 -82.86 24.77
C MET A 1 69.27 -81.89 23.58
N PHE A 2 70.40 -81.72 22.87
CA PHE A 2 70.53 -80.72 21.77
C PHE A 2 69.53 -80.85 20.60
N ARG A 3 69.17 -82.07 20.17
CA ARG A 3 68.23 -82.28 19.04
C ARG A 3 66.79 -81.85 19.34
N VAL A 4 66.32 -82.05 20.56
CA VAL A 4 64.95 -81.68 20.97
C VAL A 4 64.84 -80.16 21.09
N GLN A 5 65.88 -79.51 21.63
CA GLN A 5 65.94 -78.05 21.72
C GLN A 5 65.86 -77.40 20.33
N ALA A 6 66.64 -77.89 19.36
CA ALA A 6 66.69 -77.36 17.99
C ALA A 6 65.36 -77.54 17.21
N LEU A 7 64.64 -78.63 17.48
CA LEU A 7 63.34 -78.90 16.87
C LEU A 7 62.25 -78.00 17.44
N LEU A 8 62.32 -77.69 18.75
CA LEU A 8 61.40 -76.77 19.40
C LEU A 8 61.60 -75.32 18.91
N THR A 9 62.86 -74.88 18.74
CA THR A 9 63.15 -73.53 18.21
C THR A 9 62.71 -73.38 16.76
N SER A 10 62.83 -74.40 15.92
CA SER A 10 62.40 -74.30 14.51
C SER A 10 60.88 -74.25 14.37
N VAL A 11 60.13 -74.98 15.20
CA VAL A 11 58.66 -74.93 15.25
C VAL A 11 58.19 -73.55 15.71
N LEU A 12 58.77 -73.02 16.79
CA LEU A 12 58.46 -71.68 17.29
C LEU A 12 58.79 -70.59 16.27
N GLN A 13 59.93 -70.67 15.58
CA GLN A 13 60.28 -69.72 14.52
C GLN A 13 59.27 -69.74 13.36
N LYS A 14 58.79 -70.93 12.99
CA LYS A 14 57.77 -71.07 11.94
C LYS A 14 56.43 -70.48 12.37
N GLU A 15 55.98 -70.76 13.58
CA GLU A 15 54.74 -70.19 14.12
C GLU A 15 54.80 -68.66 14.26
N ILE A 16 55.94 -68.13 14.70
CA ILE A 16 56.19 -66.68 14.75
C ILE A 16 56.17 -66.08 13.33
N GLY A 17 56.76 -66.76 12.35
CA GLY A 17 56.72 -66.34 10.95
C GLY A 17 55.30 -66.31 10.38
N ASP A 18 54.52 -67.38 10.61
CA ASP A 18 53.13 -67.47 10.20
C ASP A 18 52.26 -66.40 10.89
N LEU A 19 52.49 -66.13 12.17
CA LEU A 19 51.80 -65.08 12.91
C LEU A 19 52.11 -63.69 12.34
N ASN A 20 53.39 -63.39 12.08
CA ASN A 20 53.80 -62.12 11.49
C ASN A 20 53.15 -61.91 10.11
N SER A 21 53.14 -62.93 9.25
CA SER A 21 52.50 -62.82 7.93
C SER A 21 50.99 -62.56 8.02
N LYS A 22 50.28 -63.15 9.01
CA LYS A 22 48.86 -62.87 9.26
C LYS A 22 48.63 -61.45 9.78
N ILE A 23 49.52 -60.97 10.65
CA ILE A 23 49.48 -59.59 11.16
C ILE A 23 49.68 -58.61 10.02
N ASP A 24 50.68 -58.82 9.16
CA ASP A 24 50.95 -57.96 8.00
C ASP A 24 49.76 -57.96 7.02
N ALA A 25 49.19 -59.13 6.74
CA ALA A 25 47.99 -59.24 5.91
C ALA A 25 46.79 -58.48 6.51
N PHE A 26 46.61 -58.56 7.83
CA PHE A 26 45.57 -57.81 8.53
C PHE A 26 45.81 -56.30 8.46
N ILE A 27 47.03 -55.84 8.72
CA ILE A 27 47.40 -54.42 8.66
C ILE A 27 47.14 -53.86 7.25
N ASN A 28 47.60 -54.56 6.21
CA ASN A 28 47.39 -54.13 4.83
C ASN A 28 45.91 -54.09 4.45
N LYS A 29 45.11 -55.05 4.93
CA LYS A 29 43.66 -55.05 4.71
C LYS A 29 42.99 -53.86 5.41
N VAL A 30 43.32 -53.61 6.68
CA VAL A 30 42.76 -52.49 7.46
C VAL A 30 43.14 -51.15 6.84
N ASP A 31 44.39 -50.98 6.39
CA ASP A 31 44.83 -49.75 5.73
C ASP A 31 44.09 -49.53 4.39
N GLY A 32 43.90 -50.60 3.61
CA GLY A 32 43.08 -50.57 2.39
C GLY A 32 41.61 -50.20 2.62
N GLU A 33 40.99 -50.78 3.65
CA GLU A 33 39.61 -50.43 4.02
C GLU A 33 39.51 -48.99 4.54
N GLN A 34 40.47 -48.55 5.37
CA GLN A 34 40.49 -47.20 5.92
C GLN A 34 40.68 -46.13 4.84
N THR A 35 41.55 -46.38 3.86
CA THR A 35 41.76 -45.49 2.71
C THR A 35 40.52 -45.43 1.82
N SER A 36 39.85 -46.56 1.57
CA SER A 36 38.59 -46.61 0.83
C SER A 36 37.47 -45.81 1.53
N ILE A 37 37.31 -45.97 2.85
CA ILE A 37 36.33 -45.21 3.64
C ILE A 37 36.63 -43.71 3.60
N ARG A 38 37.90 -43.32 3.75
CA ARG A 38 38.31 -41.91 3.68
C ARG A 38 37.99 -41.30 2.32
N GLN A 39 38.23 -42.05 1.24
CA GLN A 39 37.93 -41.59 -0.11
C GLN A 39 36.42 -41.42 -0.31
N ALA A 40 35.62 -42.43 0.06
CA ALA A 40 34.16 -42.37 -0.05
C ALA A 40 33.56 -41.20 0.76
N LEU A 41 34.11 -40.95 1.96
CA LEU A 41 33.70 -39.81 2.78
C LEU A 41 34.08 -38.48 2.11
N ALA A 42 35.29 -38.36 1.57
CA ALA A 42 35.74 -37.15 0.88
C ALA A 42 34.86 -36.85 -0.35
N ASP A 43 34.52 -37.88 -1.14
CA ASP A 43 33.68 -37.76 -2.32
C ASP A 43 32.25 -37.35 -1.95
N THR A 44 31.68 -37.97 -0.90
CA THR A 44 30.34 -37.63 -0.40
C THR A 44 30.28 -36.21 0.12
N VAL A 45 31.29 -35.79 0.89
CA VAL A 45 31.39 -34.40 1.41
C VAL A 45 31.54 -33.40 0.27
N SER A 46 32.29 -33.74 -0.78
CA SER A 46 32.47 -32.89 -1.95
C SER A 46 31.16 -32.74 -2.74
N SER A 47 30.48 -33.85 -3.03
CA SER A 47 29.17 -33.86 -3.68
C SER A 47 28.14 -33.05 -2.89
N PHE A 48 28.04 -33.27 -1.57
CA PHE A 48 27.13 -32.53 -0.71
C PHE A 48 27.41 -31.02 -0.72
N LYS A 49 28.68 -30.61 -0.69
CA LYS A 49 29.05 -29.19 -0.79
C LYS A 49 28.60 -28.56 -2.11
N LEU A 50 28.72 -29.29 -3.22
CA LEU A 50 28.30 -28.81 -4.54
C LEU A 50 26.78 -28.67 -4.63
N GLU A 51 26.02 -29.67 -4.15
CA GLU A 51 24.56 -29.62 -4.10
C GLU A 51 24.07 -28.46 -3.22
N MET A 52 24.67 -28.30 -2.03
CA MET A 52 24.31 -27.21 -1.12
C MET A 52 24.62 -25.83 -1.72
N ALA A 53 25.75 -25.70 -2.43
CA ALA A 53 26.08 -24.47 -3.14
C ALA A 53 25.11 -24.17 -4.29
N SER A 54 24.68 -25.20 -5.03
CA SER A 54 23.68 -25.05 -6.11
C SER A 54 22.33 -24.62 -5.54
N CYS A 55 21.85 -25.31 -4.51
CA CYS A 55 20.59 -25.00 -3.85
C CYS A 55 20.58 -23.56 -3.28
N LEU A 56 21.66 -23.15 -2.61
CA LEU A 56 21.78 -21.77 -2.11
C LEU A 56 21.75 -20.72 -3.23
N LYS A 57 22.36 -21.04 -4.39
CA LYS A 57 22.34 -20.15 -5.55
C LYS A 57 20.93 -20.03 -6.14
N GLU A 58 20.22 -21.15 -6.26
CA GLU A 58 18.83 -21.20 -6.73
C GLU A 58 17.91 -20.41 -5.80
N MET A 59 17.96 -20.67 -4.49
CA MET A 59 17.19 -19.93 -3.49
C MET A 59 17.47 -18.43 -3.56
N LYS A 60 18.74 -18.03 -3.70
CA LYS A 60 19.10 -16.60 -3.83
C LYS A 60 18.50 -16.00 -5.10
N SER A 61 18.48 -16.74 -6.21
CA SER A 61 17.87 -16.29 -7.45
C SER A 61 16.36 -16.11 -7.30
N GLU A 62 15.67 -17.10 -6.71
CA GLU A 62 14.23 -17.06 -6.48
C GLU A 62 13.83 -15.88 -5.58
N ILE A 63 14.61 -15.61 -4.52
CA ILE A 63 14.38 -14.45 -3.64
C ILE A 63 14.49 -13.14 -4.44
N VAL A 64 15.49 -13.02 -5.32
CA VAL A 64 15.65 -11.82 -6.16
C VAL A 64 14.47 -11.67 -7.12
N ASP A 65 14.02 -12.74 -7.74
CA ASP A 65 12.90 -12.69 -8.68
C ASP A 65 11.56 -12.41 -7.98
N CYS A 66 11.36 -12.96 -6.78
CA CYS A 66 10.22 -12.63 -5.92
C CYS A 66 10.20 -11.13 -5.57
N ASN A 67 11.35 -10.56 -5.18
CA ASN A 67 11.46 -9.13 -4.88
C ASN A 67 11.11 -8.25 -6.09
N LYS A 68 11.55 -8.63 -7.29
CA LYS A 68 11.17 -7.92 -8.54
C LYS A 68 9.65 -7.97 -8.76
N LEU A 69 9.04 -9.13 -8.54
CA LEU A 69 7.59 -9.29 -8.69
C LEU A 69 6.83 -8.43 -7.68
N ILE A 70 7.27 -8.39 -6.42
CA ILE A 70 6.69 -7.54 -5.37
C ILE A 70 6.73 -6.06 -5.79
N HIS A 71 7.89 -5.57 -6.23
CA HIS A 71 8.01 -4.17 -6.69
C HIS A 71 7.12 -3.86 -7.91
N SER A 72 7.00 -4.81 -8.85
CA SER A 72 6.11 -4.66 -10.00
C SER A 72 4.64 -4.56 -9.57
N ILE A 73 4.20 -5.43 -8.66
CA ILE A 73 2.84 -5.43 -8.13
C ILE A 73 2.57 -4.14 -7.35
N ASP A 74 3.49 -3.72 -6.49
CA ASP A 74 3.34 -2.53 -5.66
C ASP A 74 3.24 -1.26 -6.53
N SER A 75 4.12 -1.12 -7.52
CA SER A 75 4.09 0.01 -8.46
C SER A 75 2.80 0.02 -9.31
N SER A 76 2.35 -1.15 -9.79
CA SER A 76 1.11 -1.28 -10.55
C SER A 76 -0.12 -0.95 -9.70
N THR A 77 -0.17 -1.44 -8.46
CA THR A 77 -1.25 -1.20 -7.51
C THR A 77 -1.34 0.26 -7.12
N THR A 78 -0.19 0.88 -6.79
CA THR A 78 -0.10 2.31 -6.48
C THR A 78 -0.62 3.17 -7.64
N ARG A 79 -0.25 2.84 -8.88
CA ARG A 79 -0.76 3.55 -10.07
C ARG A 79 -2.27 3.40 -10.21
N LYS A 80 -2.81 2.20 -10.03
CA LYS A 80 -4.26 1.95 -10.11
C LYS A 80 -5.04 2.69 -9.02
N ILE A 81 -4.56 2.65 -7.78
CA ILE A 81 -5.17 3.39 -6.66
C ILE A 81 -5.18 4.88 -6.97
N THR A 82 -4.05 5.44 -7.39
CA THR A 82 -3.95 6.86 -7.74
C THR A 82 -4.92 7.24 -8.87
N ALA A 83 -5.03 6.40 -9.91
CA ALA A 83 -5.96 6.64 -11.01
C ALA A 83 -7.43 6.63 -10.53
N LEU A 84 -7.79 5.66 -9.67
CA LEU A 84 -9.13 5.57 -9.08
C LEU A 84 -9.44 6.76 -8.16
N GLU A 85 -8.47 7.23 -7.38
CA GLU A 85 -8.63 8.45 -6.56
C GLU A 85 -8.89 9.68 -7.43
N VAL A 86 -8.18 9.81 -8.56
CA VAL A 86 -8.40 10.90 -9.52
C VAL A 86 -9.79 10.80 -10.14
N GLU A 87 -10.19 9.62 -10.61
CA GLU A 87 -11.52 9.40 -11.20
C GLU A 87 -12.64 9.66 -10.19
N ASN A 88 -12.51 9.15 -8.97
CA ASN A 88 -13.46 9.38 -7.88
C ASN A 88 -13.62 10.88 -7.58
N ASN A 89 -12.52 11.64 -7.57
CA ASN A 89 -12.56 13.09 -7.41
C ASN A 89 -13.27 13.81 -8.56
N ILE A 90 -13.05 13.38 -9.81
CA ILE A 90 -13.76 13.92 -10.98
C ILE A 90 -15.25 13.62 -10.87
N LEU A 91 -15.64 12.41 -10.47
CA LEU A 91 -17.03 12.02 -10.30
C LEU A 91 -17.70 12.84 -9.20
N HIS A 92 -17.06 13.01 -8.04
CA HIS A 92 -17.58 13.90 -6.99
C HIS A 92 -17.76 15.33 -7.48
N LYS A 93 -16.78 15.87 -8.24
CA LYS A 93 -16.90 17.21 -8.82
C LYS A 93 -18.09 17.30 -9.79
N ARG A 94 -18.31 16.28 -10.63
CA ARG A 94 -19.43 16.23 -11.57
C ARG A 94 -20.77 16.10 -10.86
N LEU A 95 -20.84 15.25 -9.85
CA LEU A 95 -22.05 15.01 -9.06
C LEU A 95 -22.46 16.27 -8.27
N ASN A 96 -21.47 16.94 -7.69
CA ASN A 96 -21.69 18.12 -6.85
C ASN A 96 -21.62 19.44 -7.64
N ARG A 97 -21.57 19.42 -8.98
CA ARG A 97 -21.37 20.63 -9.80
C ARG A 97 -22.44 21.70 -9.60
N ALA A 98 -23.67 21.26 -9.31
CA ALA A 98 -24.84 22.11 -9.09
C ALA A 98 -25.20 22.24 -7.60
N ASP A 99 -24.40 21.63 -6.72
CA ASP A 99 -24.57 21.73 -5.28
C ASP A 99 -23.92 23.01 -4.77
N ILE A 100 -24.70 23.82 -4.06
CA ILE A 100 -24.27 25.10 -3.50
C ILE A 100 -24.25 24.98 -1.98
N VAL A 101 -23.11 25.38 -1.40
CA VAL A 101 -22.96 25.55 0.05
C VAL A 101 -23.08 27.03 0.39
N VAL A 102 -24.16 27.38 1.08
CA VAL A 102 -24.42 28.73 1.58
C VAL A 102 -23.95 28.86 3.02
N ASN A 103 -23.11 29.84 3.30
CA ASN A 103 -22.59 30.17 4.62
C ASN A 103 -22.89 31.63 4.97
N GLY A 104 -22.98 31.95 6.27
CA GLY A 104 -23.15 33.32 6.77
C GLY A 104 -24.60 33.78 6.89
N LEU A 105 -25.56 32.89 6.63
CA LEU A 105 -26.97 33.09 6.98
C LEU A 105 -27.21 32.70 8.45
N PRO A 106 -28.18 33.33 9.13
CA PRO A 106 -28.55 32.96 10.49
C PRO A 106 -29.14 31.55 10.56
N ASP A 107 -28.97 30.91 11.71
CA ASP A 107 -29.55 29.61 12.00
C ASP A 107 -31.08 29.75 12.22
N GLY A 108 -31.84 28.68 11.95
CA GLY A 108 -33.28 28.65 12.24
C GLY A 108 -34.17 29.32 11.20
N ILE A 109 -33.73 29.38 9.94
CA ILE A 109 -34.59 29.76 8.82
C ILE A 109 -35.51 28.60 8.49
N ASP A 110 -36.82 28.82 8.61
CA ASP A 110 -37.83 27.79 8.37
C ASP A 110 -38.05 27.55 6.87
N ASP A 111 -38.11 28.62 6.06
CA ASP A 111 -38.32 28.52 4.62
C ASP A 111 -37.00 28.62 3.83
N LEU A 112 -36.27 27.51 3.81
CA LEU A 112 -35.03 27.40 3.03
C LEU A 112 -35.28 27.49 1.52
N LEU A 113 -36.46 27.09 1.04
CA LEU A 113 -36.77 27.13 -0.40
C LEU A 113 -36.83 28.59 -0.88
N SER A 114 -37.46 29.48 -0.11
CA SER A 114 -37.48 30.92 -0.42
C SER A 114 -36.07 31.50 -0.52
N VAL A 115 -35.14 31.05 0.32
CA VAL A 115 -33.73 31.44 0.28
C VAL A 115 -33.09 31.03 -1.04
N ALA A 116 -33.29 29.78 -1.48
CA ALA A 116 -32.76 29.29 -2.75
C ALA A 116 -33.29 30.09 -3.94
N VAL A 117 -34.61 30.34 -3.98
CA VAL A 117 -35.27 31.12 -5.05
C VAL A 117 -34.74 32.55 -5.09
N LYS A 118 -34.60 33.22 -3.94
CA LYS A 118 -34.05 34.57 -3.86
C LYS A 118 -32.59 34.63 -4.29
N ILE A 119 -31.77 33.66 -3.89
CA ILE A 119 -30.39 33.55 -4.36
C ILE A 119 -30.38 33.47 -5.90
N GLY A 120 -31.17 32.60 -6.51
CA GLY A 120 -31.30 32.52 -7.97
C GLY A 120 -31.65 33.87 -8.60
N SER A 121 -32.68 34.54 -8.08
CA SER A 121 -33.13 35.84 -8.58
C SER A 121 -32.03 36.92 -8.53
N ILE A 122 -31.18 36.94 -7.50
CA ILE A 122 -30.08 37.91 -7.36
C ILE A 122 -29.03 37.72 -8.47
N TYR A 123 -28.83 36.47 -8.90
CA TYR A 123 -27.90 36.12 -9.97
C TYR A 123 -28.58 36.06 -11.35
N ASN A 124 -29.83 36.54 -11.48
CA ASN A 124 -30.65 36.46 -12.69
C ASN A 124 -30.83 35.03 -13.23
N VAL A 125 -30.79 34.03 -12.34
CA VAL A 125 -31.06 32.63 -12.67
C VAL A 125 -32.46 32.28 -12.15
N PRO A 126 -33.43 31.96 -13.03
CA PRO A 126 -34.77 31.58 -12.60
C PRO A 126 -34.71 30.21 -11.93
N ILE A 127 -34.83 30.17 -10.60
CA ILE A 127 -34.91 28.93 -9.82
C ILE A 127 -36.35 28.76 -9.35
N GLY A 128 -37.03 27.74 -9.89
CA GLY A 128 -38.31 27.28 -9.41
C GLY A 128 -38.19 26.20 -8.34
N LYS A 129 -39.33 25.83 -7.75
CA LYS A 129 -39.41 24.73 -6.77
C LYS A 129 -38.92 23.39 -7.32
N ASN A 130 -39.15 23.14 -8.61
CA ASN A 130 -38.78 21.90 -9.28
C ASN A 130 -37.28 21.84 -9.64
N ASP A 131 -36.57 22.97 -9.59
CA ASP A 131 -35.14 23.03 -9.85
C ASP A 131 -34.31 22.67 -8.61
N VAL A 132 -34.93 22.67 -7.44
CA VAL A 132 -34.32 22.29 -6.16
C VAL A 132 -34.64 20.84 -5.83
N ASN A 133 -33.64 19.98 -5.98
CA ASN A 133 -33.76 18.55 -5.64
C ASN A 133 -33.76 18.31 -4.13
N HIS A 134 -32.92 19.04 -3.40
CA HIS A 134 -32.77 18.85 -1.97
C HIS A 134 -32.22 20.12 -1.33
N ILE A 135 -32.75 20.49 -0.16
CA ILE A 135 -32.26 21.61 0.61
C ILE A 135 -32.25 21.25 2.09
N ARG A 136 -31.12 21.49 2.76
CA ARG A 136 -31.00 21.20 4.20
C ARG A 136 -29.90 22.01 4.85
N TYR A 137 -30.05 22.18 6.16
CA TYR A 137 -28.92 22.54 7.01
C TYR A 137 -27.89 21.42 7.09
N PHE A 138 -26.62 21.78 7.14
CA PHE A 138 -25.51 20.89 7.47
C PHE A 138 -24.50 21.62 8.37
N ASN A 139 -23.50 20.89 8.89
CA ASN A 139 -22.47 21.45 9.78
C ASN A 139 -23.04 22.15 11.03
N LYS A 140 -23.88 21.43 11.79
CA LYS A 140 -24.55 21.96 13.01
C LYS A 140 -25.35 23.24 12.75
N ARG A 141 -26.09 23.28 11.64
CA ARG A 141 -26.94 24.39 11.18
C ARG A 141 -26.22 25.67 10.72
N LYS A 142 -24.88 25.71 10.75
CA LYS A 142 -24.10 26.88 10.31
C LYS A 142 -24.06 27.11 8.80
N SER A 143 -24.48 26.11 8.03
CA SER A 143 -24.38 26.10 6.57
C SER A 143 -25.62 25.45 5.98
N ILE A 144 -26.04 25.92 4.80
CA ILE A 144 -27.15 25.33 4.04
C ILE A 144 -26.57 24.69 2.78
N LEU A 145 -26.95 23.44 2.51
CA LEU A 145 -26.66 22.76 1.26
C LEU A 145 -27.91 22.82 0.38
N ILE A 146 -27.75 23.34 -0.83
CA ILE A 146 -28.80 23.43 -1.85
C ILE A 146 -28.35 22.59 -3.04
N LYS A 147 -29.11 21.55 -3.37
CA LYS A 147 -28.87 20.71 -4.55
C LYS A 147 -29.78 21.15 -5.69
N LEU A 148 -29.19 21.69 -6.74
CA LEU A 148 -29.93 22.17 -7.92
C LEU A 148 -29.78 21.20 -9.09
N ASN A 149 -30.67 21.33 -10.08
CA ASN A 149 -30.55 20.66 -11.36
C ASN A 149 -29.55 21.36 -12.31
N SER A 150 -29.31 22.66 -12.11
CA SER A 150 -28.47 23.52 -12.95
C SER A 150 -27.31 24.14 -12.17
N ASP A 151 -26.15 24.30 -12.82
CA ASP A 151 -24.94 24.91 -12.28
C ASP A 151 -24.80 26.41 -12.62
N GLU A 152 -25.83 27.01 -13.24
CA GLU A 152 -25.84 28.40 -13.71
C GLU A 152 -25.57 29.41 -12.60
N VAL A 153 -26.13 29.19 -11.40
CA VAL A 153 -25.91 30.08 -10.25
C VAL A 153 -24.44 30.19 -9.89
N MET A 154 -23.72 29.06 -9.88
CA MET A 154 -22.28 29.05 -9.55
C MET A 154 -21.42 29.62 -10.67
N LYS A 155 -21.89 29.65 -11.93
CA LYS A 155 -21.23 30.32 -13.05
C LYS A 155 -21.39 31.84 -13.01
N GLU A 156 -22.53 32.32 -12.53
CA GLU A 156 -22.82 33.77 -12.42
C GLU A 156 -22.30 34.38 -11.11
N CYS A 157 -22.16 33.59 -10.05
CA CYS A 157 -21.69 34.04 -8.73
C CYS A 157 -20.36 34.82 -8.74
N PRO A 158 -19.32 34.44 -9.52
CA PRO A 158 -18.05 35.18 -9.55
C PRO A 158 -18.15 36.53 -10.26
N LYS A 159 -19.16 36.74 -11.10
CA LYS A 159 -19.30 37.92 -11.97
C LYS A 159 -20.05 39.07 -11.29
N THR A 160 -20.70 38.79 -10.17
CA THR A 160 -21.71 39.63 -9.52
C THR A 160 -21.24 40.10 -8.15
N ARG A 161 -21.93 41.10 -7.60
CA ARG A 161 -21.55 41.73 -6.33
C ARG A 161 -21.60 40.73 -5.15
N SER A 162 -20.88 41.07 -4.08
CA SER A 162 -20.92 40.27 -2.85
C SER A 162 -22.31 40.23 -2.24
N LEU A 163 -22.79 39.03 -1.93
CA LEU A 163 -24.11 38.78 -1.36
C LEU A 163 -24.15 39.15 0.13
N LYS A 164 -25.20 39.84 0.57
CA LYS A 164 -25.46 40.15 1.98
C LYS A 164 -26.72 39.42 2.49
N VAL A 165 -26.81 39.26 3.81
CA VAL A 165 -28.01 38.71 4.46
C VAL A 165 -29.24 39.54 4.13
N SER A 166 -29.11 40.87 4.11
CA SER A 166 -30.18 41.79 3.71
C SER A 166 -30.74 41.52 2.31
N ASP A 167 -29.91 41.07 1.37
CA ASP A 167 -30.35 40.77 0.00
C ASP A 167 -31.24 39.51 -0.05
N VAL A 168 -31.01 38.57 0.87
CA VAL A 168 -31.69 37.27 0.90
C VAL A 168 -32.89 37.26 1.86
N MET A 169 -32.75 37.85 3.04
CA MET A 169 -33.80 37.83 4.08
C MET A 169 -34.54 39.16 4.22
N GLY A 170 -34.01 40.25 3.64
CA GLY A 170 -34.49 41.61 3.92
C GLY A 170 -33.87 42.20 5.19
N GLY A 171 -34.24 43.44 5.51
CA GLY A 171 -33.75 44.18 6.68
C GLY A 171 -32.39 44.86 6.48
N ASP A 172 -31.84 45.41 7.57
CA ASP A 172 -30.59 46.19 7.59
C ASP A 172 -29.41 45.40 8.17
N ILE A 173 -29.20 44.18 7.67
CA ILE A 173 -28.13 43.29 8.13
C ILE A 173 -27.02 43.25 7.07
N ALA A 174 -25.93 43.97 7.34
CA ALA A 174 -24.77 44.06 6.46
C ALA A 174 -23.83 42.83 6.49
N LEU A 175 -24.25 41.70 7.08
CA LEU A 175 -23.46 40.47 7.14
C LEU A 175 -23.31 39.84 5.75
N ARG A 176 -22.11 39.34 5.45
CA ARG A 176 -21.78 38.74 4.17
C ARG A 176 -22.22 37.27 4.11
N VAL A 177 -22.83 36.90 3.00
CA VAL A 177 -23.19 35.52 2.66
C VAL A 177 -22.17 35.00 1.64
N TYR A 178 -21.75 33.75 1.81
CA TYR A 178 -20.79 33.09 0.92
C TYR A 178 -21.46 31.89 0.25
N LEU A 179 -21.42 31.87 -1.07
CA LEU A 179 -21.74 30.70 -1.88
C LEU A 179 -20.44 29.98 -2.23
N ASN A 180 -20.37 28.69 -1.95
CA ASN A 180 -19.19 27.86 -2.19
C ASN A 180 -19.59 26.58 -2.90
N ASP A 181 -18.66 26.05 -3.70
CA ASP A 181 -18.81 24.72 -4.28
C ASP A 181 -18.87 23.65 -3.17
N HIS A 182 -19.68 22.62 -3.38
CA HIS A 182 -19.67 21.43 -2.54
C HIS A 182 -18.50 20.51 -2.94
N PHE A 183 -17.30 20.85 -2.48
CA PHE A 183 -16.07 20.12 -2.80
C PHE A 183 -16.06 18.66 -2.35
N SER A 184 -15.32 17.81 -3.08
CA SER A 184 -14.97 16.47 -2.61
C SER A 184 -14.11 16.56 -1.33
N PRO A 185 -14.08 15.52 -0.48
CA PRO A 185 -13.24 15.52 0.72
C PRO A 185 -11.75 15.82 0.44
N ALA A 186 -11.20 15.28 -0.66
CA ALA A 186 -9.82 15.53 -1.05
C ALA A 186 -9.59 16.99 -1.46
N ALA A 187 -10.48 17.57 -2.28
CA ALA A 187 -10.42 18.97 -2.68
C ALA A 187 -10.57 19.92 -1.47
N ALA A 188 -11.49 19.60 -0.56
CA ALA A 188 -11.67 20.35 0.68
C ALA A 188 -10.42 20.30 1.58
N GLN A 189 -9.76 19.14 1.67
CA GLN A 189 -8.52 18.98 2.45
C GLN A 189 -7.37 19.80 1.84
N TRP A 190 -7.23 19.79 0.51
CA TRP A 190 -6.22 20.59 -0.19
C TRP A 190 -6.45 22.09 0.02
N TYR A 191 -7.69 22.56 -0.11
CA TYR A 191 -8.05 23.96 0.11
C TYR A 191 -7.76 24.43 1.55
N ARG A 192 -8.01 23.56 2.55
CA ARG A 192 -7.66 23.83 3.96
C ARG A 192 -6.15 23.93 4.18
N LYS A 193 -5.34 23.08 3.53
CA LYS A 193 -3.88 23.15 3.62
C LYS A 193 -3.35 24.46 3.02
N LYS A 194 -3.77 24.79 1.80
CA LYS A 194 -3.36 26.03 1.11
C LYS A 194 -3.73 27.30 1.90
N LYS A 195 -4.91 27.34 2.52
CA LYS A 195 -5.32 28.47 3.37
C LYS A 195 -4.44 28.64 4.61
N ARG A 196 -3.90 27.55 5.17
CA ARG A 196 -2.97 27.61 6.32
C ARG A 196 -1.58 28.11 5.93
N GLU A 197 -1.14 27.84 4.70
CA GLU A 197 0.15 28.31 4.18
C GLU A 197 0.14 29.81 3.86
N ILE A 198 -0.99 30.37 3.43
CA ILE A 198 -1.13 31.80 3.12
C ILE A 198 -1.21 32.68 4.39
N ILE A 199 -1.53 32.09 5.55
CA ILE A 199 -1.69 32.80 6.83
C ILE A 199 -0.39 32.76 7.66
N ARG A 200 0.65 32.09 7.18
CA ARG A 200 2.01 32.12 7.76
C ARG A 200 2.91 33.02 6.93
#